data_AF-A0A3D5S021-F1
#
_entry.id   AF-A0A3D5S021-F1
#
_cell.length_a   1.000
_cell.length_b   1.000
_cell.length_c   1.000
_cell.angle_alpha   90.00
_cell.angle_beta   90.00
_cell.angle_gamma   90.00
#
_symmetry.space_group_name_H-M   'P 1'
#
loop_
_entity.id
_entity.type
_entity.pdbx_description
1 polymer ?
#
loop_
_entity_poly.entity_id
_entity_poly.type
_entity_poly.pdbx_seq_one_letter_code
_entity_poly.pdbx_strand_id
1 'polypeptide(L)'
;GMVFPVSTHNYEIRYWLAAAGINPGFYTADNIQGQVDADVLLSVTPPPQMPATLEAGTIYGYCVGEPWNQQAVFKGIGVPVTTNYDIWKNNPEKVFVMTKKFVEENPNTAIAVTKALIRAAKWLDTPGNRPEAVGILSMPEYVGADSVVIANSMTGTFEFEKGDKRTMPDFNVFYRYNATYPFYSDGIWFLTQMRRWGQIPESKPADWYHSTIKDIYRPDIWGKAAALLVEEGKIPAADIPETDGYKPATTDFIDGQSYDGKDPLGYINSFKIGNKDESL
;
A
#
# COMPACT_ATOMS: atom_id res chain seq x y z
N GLY A 1 -2.75 16.74 -2.04
CA GLY A 1 -3.82 15.83 -2.51
C GLY A 1 -3.54 14.41 -2.07
N MET A 2 -4.59 13.65 -1.76
CA MET A 2 -4.57 12.20 -1.51
C MET A 2 -5.77 11.54 -2.18
N VAL A 3 -5.77 10.22 -2.36
CA VAL A 3 -6.74 9.56 -3.25
C VAL A 3 -8.06 9.20 -2.57
N PHE A 4 -8.04 8.89 -1.26
CA PHE A 4 -9.23 8.55 -0.48
C PHE A 4 -8.94 8.59 1.04
N PRO A 5 -9.91 8.96 1.91
CA PRO A 5 -9.66 9.12 3.35
C PRO A 5 -9.19 7.87 4.10
N VAL A 6 -9.50 6.67 3.60
CA VAL A 6 -9.03 5.39 4.19
C VAL A 6 -8.15 4.60 3.21
N SER A 7 -7.33 5.31 2.43
CA SER A 7 -6.36 4.70 1.50
C SER A 7 -4.96 4.63 2.08
N THR A 8 -4.17 3.71 1.53
CA THR A 8 -2.71 3.60 1.76
C THR A 8 -2.00 4.94 1.59
N HIS A 9 -2.22 5.63 0.46
CA HIS A 9 -1.62 6.94 0.17
C HIS A 9 -1.92 8.01 1.23
N ASN A 10 -3.10 7.98 1.86
CA ASN A 10 -3.42 8.89 2.96
C ASN A 10 -2.55 8.57 4.19
N TYR A 11 -2.39 7.28 4.52
CA TYR A 11 -1.56 6.88 5.64
C TYR A 11 -0.07 7.13 5.37
N GLU A 12 0.40 6.92 4.14
CA GLU A 12 1.79 7.18 3.73
C GLU A 12 2.14 8.66 3.78
N ILE A 13 1.31 9.55 3.20
CA ILE A 13 1.57 10.99 3.25
C ILE A 13 1.48 11.53 4.69
N ARG A 14 0.54 11.04 5.49
CA ARG A 14 0.43 11.40 6.91
C ARG A 14 1.64 10.92 7.70
N TYR A 15 2.15 9.73 7.41
CA TYR A 15 3.36 9.20 8.03
C TYR A 15 4.56 10.09 7.69
N TRP A 16 4.79 10.35 6.40
CA TRP A 16 5.89 11.17 5.92
C TRP A 16 5.90 12.58 6.53
N LEU A 17 4.74 13.24 6.56
CA LEU A 17 4.58 14.56 7.20
C LEU A 17 4.85 14.50 8.71
N ALA A 18 4.25 13.52 9.42
CA ALA A 18 4.39 13.41 10.86
C ALA A 18 5.82 13.03 11.30
N ALA A 19 6.54 12.23 10.50
CA ALA A 19 7.95 11.93 10.69
C ALA A 19 8.82 13.20 10.61
N ALA A 20 8.44 14.16 9.77
CA ALA A 20 9.06 15.48 9.68
C ALA A 20 8.55 16.49 10.74
N GLY A 21 7.66 16.07 11.65
CA GLY A 21 7.09 16.92 12.69
C GLY A 21 5.94 17.82 12.24
N ILE A 22 5.37 17.59 11.05
CA ILE A 22 4.23 18.34 10.51
C ILE A 22 2.94 17.59 10.85
N ASN A 23 1.97 18.27 11.45
CA ASN A 23 0.68 17.67 11.78
C ASN A 23 -0.25 17.66 10.55
N PRO A 24 -0.63 16.48 10.01
CA PRO A 24 -1.52 16.40 8.85
C PRO A 24 -3.02 16.49 9.20
N GLY A 25 -3.34 16.75 10.47
CA GLY A 25 -4.70 16.86 10.99
C GLY A 25 -5.30 15.55 11.44
N PHE A 26 -6.46 15.62 12.08
CA PHE A 26 -7.18 14.48 12.64
C PHE A 26 -8.60 14.36 12.09
N TYR A 27 -9.05 13.11 11.97
CA TYR A 27 -10.45 12.75 11.82
C TYR A 27 -11.11 12.73 13.20
N THR A 28 -12.37 13.13 13.26
CA THR A 28 -13.20 13.02 14.46
C THR A 28 -14.58 12.49 14.06
N ALA A 29 -15.40 12.11 15.04
CA ALA A 29 -16.77 11.67 14.77
C ALA A 29 -17.57 12.70 13.95
N ASP A 30 -17.29 13.99 14.18
CA ASP A 30 -17.98 15.11 13.53
C ASP A 30 -17.21 15.68 12.32
N ASN A 31 -15.97 15.24 12.08
CA ASN A 31 -15.12 15.70 10.97
C ASN A 31 -14.52 14.51 10.22
N ILE A 32 -15.16 14.16 9.11
CA ILE A 32 -14.70 13.10 8.21
C ILE A 32 -13.67 13.57 7.18
N GLN A 33 -13.32 14.87 7.18
CA GLN A 33 -12.34 15.45 6.26
C GLN A 33 -10.91 15.20 6.75
N GLY A 34 -10.71 15.05 8.07
CA GLY A 34 -9.41 14.71 8.64
C GLY A 34 -8.46 15.91 8.77
N GLN A 35 -9.01 17.11 8.96
CA GLN A 35 -8.28 18.39 8.91
C GLN A 35 -8.27 19.14 10.24
N VAL A 36 -8.78 18.54 11.33
CA VAL A 36 -8.76 19.15 12.67
C VAL A 36 -7.31 19.30 13.12
N ASP A 37 -6.92 20.49 13.58
CA ASP A 37 -5.56 20.84 14.04
C ASP A 37 -4.44 20.62 13.01
N ALA A 38 -4.75 20.68 11.72
CA ALA A 38 -3.77 20.43 10.65
C ALA A 38 -2.88 21.65 10.38
N ASP A 39 -1.56 21.42 10.28
CA ASP A 39 -0.59 22.38 9.72
C ASP A 39 -0.71 22.46 8.18
N VAL A 40 -1.12 21.35 7.57
CA VAL A 40 -1.31 21.21 6.12
C VAL A 40 -2.64 20.51 5.81
N LEU A 41 -3.39 21.07 4.86
CA LEU A 41 -4.70 20.53 4.49
C LEU A 41 -4.56 19.42 3.45
N LEU A 42 -4.97 18.20 3.83
CA LEU A 42 -5.08 17.08 2.90
C LEU A 42 -6.49 17.06 2.28
N SER A 43 -6.53 17.13 0.95
CA SER A 43 -7.77 17.06 0.16
C SER A 43 -7.79 15.83 -0.73
N VAL A 44 -8.99 15.28 -0.93
CA VAL A 44 -9.22 14.14 -1.84
C VAL A 44 -9.19 14.64 -3.27
N THR A 45 -8.45 13.97 -4.14
CA THR A 45 -8.42 14.25 -5.59
C THR A 45 -8.31 12.93 -6.34
N PRO A 46 -9.14 12.68 -7.37
CA PRO A 46 -9.02 11.48 -8.19
C PRO A 46 -7.63 11.36 -8.83
N PRO A 47 -6.99 10.17 -8.81
CA PRO A 47 -5.62 9.99 -9.32
C PRO A 47 -5.37 10.58 -10.72
N PRO A 48 -6.22 10.36 -11.74
CA PRO A 48 -5.98 10.91 -13.09
C PRO A 48 -6.02 12.44 -13.16
N GLN A 49 -6.64 13.09 -12.17
CA GLN A 49 -6.78 14.54 -12.10
C GLN A 49 -5.62 15.20 -11.34
N MET A 50 -4.85 14.44 -10.54
CA MET A 50 -3.78 14.98 -9.68
C MET A 50 -2.79 15.88 -10.44
N PRO A 51 -2.25 15.49 -11.62
CA PRO A 51 -1.31 16.34 -12.35
C PRO A 51 -1.91 17.68 -12.78
N ALA A 52 -3.15 17.67 -13.30
CA ALA A 52 -3.82 18.91 -13.73
C ALA A 52 -4.15 19.82 -12.53
N THR A 53 -4.54 19.24 -11.39
CA THR A 53 -4.81 19.99 -10.15
C THR A 53 -3.54 20.62 -9.57
N LEU A 54 -2.38 19.95 -9.69
CA LEU A 54 -1.07 20.51 -9.35
C LEU A 54 -0.70 21.66 -10.27
N GLU A 55 -0.81 21.47 -11.58
CA GLU A 55 -0.52 22.49 -12.60
C GLU A 55 -1.38 23.76 -12.42
N ALA A 56 -2.64 23.59 -12.01
CA ALA A 56 -3.55 24.69 -11.70
C ALA A 56 -3.24 25.40 -10.37
N GLY A 57 -2.29 24.91 -9.56
CA GLY A 57 -1.94 25.48 -8.26
C GLY A 57 -3.01 25.27 -7.17
N THR A 58 -3.96 24.37 -7.39
CA THR A 58 -5.02 24.05 -6.40
C THR A 58 -4.49 23.17 -5.27
N ILE A 59 -3.46 22.37 -5.55
CA ILE A 59 -2.69 21.61 -4.57
C ILE A 59 -1.20 21.91 -4.74
N TYR A 60 -0.44 21.89 -3.65
CA TYR A 60 1.02 22.10 -3.67
C TYR A 60 1.84 20.82 -3.82
N GLY A 61 1.17 19.66 -3.74
CA GLY A 61 1.77 18.34 -3.81
C GLY A 61 0.72 17.26 -3.61
N TYR A 62 1.06 16.02 -3.92
CA TYR A 62 0.17 14.88 -3.75
C TYR A 62 0.91 13.58 -3.48
N CYS A 63 0.18 12.60 -2.93
CA CYS A 63 0.60 11.21 -2.81
C CYS A 63 -0.39 10.33 -3.57
N VAL A 64 0.13 9.58 -4.55
CA VAL A 64 -0.66 8.77 -5.47
C VAL A 64 0.22 7.64 -6.04
N GLY A 65 -0.38 6.52 -6.41
CA GLY A 65 0.30 5.47 -7.16
C GLY A 65 0.63 5.89 -8.59
N GLU A 66 1.53 5.13 -9.21
CA GLU A 66 1.90 5.31 -10.61
C GLU A 66 0.72 5.01 -11.57
N PRO A 67 0.65 5.63 -12.76
CA PRO A 67 1.70 6.41 -13.45
C PRO A 67 1.65 7.93 -13.21
N TRP A 68 0.85 8.41 -12.28
CA TRP A 68 0.49 9.83 -12.20
C TRP A 68 1.65 10.73 -11.75
N ASN A 69 2.57 10.24 -10.91
CA ASN A 69 3.76 10.99 -10.54
C ASN A 69 4.71 11.13 -11.75
N GLN A 70 4.91 10.05 -12.51
CA GLN A 70 5.72 10.09 -13.74
C GLN A 70 5.11 10.99 -14.80
N GLN A 71 3.78 11.12 -14.86
CA GLN A 71 3.12 12.09 -15.74
C GLN A 71 3.47 13.55 -15.37
N ALA A 72 3.58 13.88 -14.08
CA ALA A 72 3.99 15.22 -13.66
C ALA A 72 5.45 15.53 -14.01
N VAL A 73 6.36 14.55 -13.86
CA VAL A 73 7.76 14.67 -14.28
C VAL A 73 7.83 14.88 -15.80
N PHE A 74 7.12 14.06 -16.57
CA PHE A 74 7.11 14.14 -18.03
C PHE A 74 6.61 15.51 -18.54
N LYS A 75 5.59 16.07 -17.89
CA LYS A 75 5.06 17.41 -18.19
C LYS A 75 5.92 18.56 -17.65
N GLY A 76 6.87 18.29 -16.75
CA GLY A 76 7.70 19.31 -16.12
C GLY A 76 6.95 20.21 -15.12
N ILE A 77 5.85 19.71 -14.54
CA ILE A 77 4.99 20.48 -13.61
C ILE A 77 5.25 20.17 -12.14
N GLY A 78 6.05 19.15 -11.85
CA GLY A 78 6.37 18.72 -10.49
C GLY A 78 7.36 17.56 -10.49
N VAL A 79 7.91 17.29 -9.31
CA VAL A 79 8.90 16.23 -9.08
C VAL A 79 8.50 15.42 -7.85
N PRO A 80 8.63 14.09 -7.86
CA PRO A 80 8.59 13.29 -6.64
C PRO A 80 9.70 13.75 -5.69
N VAL A 81 9.40 13.79 -4.39
CA VAL A 81 10.39 14.13 -3.35
C VAL A 81 10.79 12.90 -2.51
N THR A 82 9.99 11.85 -2.57
CA THR A 82 10.18 10.57 -1.90
C THR A 82 9.34 9.52 -2.61
N THR A 83 9.67 8.24 -2.47
CA THR A 83 8.82 7.13 -2.93
C THR A 83 8.20 6.41 -1.74
N ASN A 84 7.15 5.62 -1.99
CA ASN A 84 6.60 4.74 -0.97
C ASN A 84 7.65 3.76 -0.43
N TYR A 85 8.52 3.25 -1.32
CA TYR A 85 9.65 2.40 -0.93
C TYR A 85 10.61 3.08 0.06
N ASP A 86 10.81 4.41 -0.06
CA ASP A 86 11.62 5.19 0.87
C ASP A 86 10.89 5.45 2.21
N ILE A 87 9.54 5.55 2.19
CA ILE A 87 8.71 5.75 3.40
C ILE A 87 8.72 4.49 4.26
N TRP A 88 8.46 3.33 3.65
CA TRP A 88 8.54 2.03 4.29
C TRP A 88 8.88 0.97 3.25
N LYS A 89 10.08 0.40 3.36
CA LYS A 89 10.55 -0.63 2.45
C LYS A 89 9.64 -1.86 2.47
N ASN A 90 9.20 -2.30 1.29
CA ASN A 90 8.31 -3.46 1.10
C ASN A 90 7.02 -3.37 1.93
N ASN A 91 6.45 -2.17 2.05
CA ASN A 91 5.20 -1.95 2.75
C ASN A 91 4.03 -2.69 2.09
N PRO A 92 3.01 -3.08 2.86
CA PRO A 92 1.76 -3.56 2.28
C PRO A 92 1.05 -2.43 1.56
N GLU A 93 0.50 -2.74 0.39
CA GLU A 93 -0.18 -1.75 -0.41
C GLU A 93 -1.55 -2.26 -0.85
N LYS A 94 -1.69 -2.69 -2.10
CA LYS A 94 -2.99 -3.03 -2.67
C LYS A 94 -3.40 -4.45 -2.28
N VAL A 95 -4.67 -4.64 -2.01
CA VAL A 95 -5.28 -5.94 -1.69
C VAL A 95 -6.32 -6.31 -2.72
N PHE A 96 -6.48 -7.61 -2.96
CA PHE A 96 -7.64 -8.16 -3.67
C PHE A 96 -8.68 -8.59 -2.64
N VAL A 97 -9.89 -8.05 -2.74
CA VAL A 97 -10.96 -8.30 -1.76
C VAL A 97 -12.14 -8.97 -2.45
N MET A 98 -12.62 -10.04 -1.83
CA MET A 98 -13.91 -10.66 -2.13
C MET A 98 -14.83 -10.50 -0.92
N THR A 99 -16.12 -10.34 -1.16
CA THR A 99 -17.08 -10.28 -0.05
C THR A 99 -17.16 -11.65 0.64
N LYS A 100 -17.42 -11.65 1.96
CA LYS A 100 -17.60 -12.88 2.73
C LYS A 100 -18.68 -13.79 2.10
N LYS A 101 -19.81 -13.19 1.71
CA LYS A 101 -20.90 -13.87 1.00
C LYS A 101 -20.41 -14.59 -0.26
N PHE A 102 -19.64 -13.90 -1.12
CA PHE A 102 -19.14 -14.51 -2.36
C PHE A 102 -18.24 -15.71 -2.07
N VAL A 103 -17.36 -15.60 -1.09
CA VAL A 103 -16.44 -16.68 -0.69
C VAL A 103 -17.21 -17.89 -0.14
N GLU A 104 -18.25 -17.66 0.65
CA GLU A 104 -19.10 -18.72 1.21
C GLU A 104 -19.93 -19.43 0.13
N GLU A 105 -20.49 -18.68 -0.82
CA GLU A 105 -21.28 -19.23 -1.91
C GLU A 105 -20.40 -19.88 -3.01
N ASN A 106 -19.16 -19.42 -3.18
CA ASN A 106 -18.27 -19.83 -4.28
C ASN A 106 -16.84 -20.19 -3.79
N PRO A 107 -16.67 -21.13 -2.85
CA PRO A 107 -15.38 -21.38 -2.21
C PRO A 107 -14.30 -21.86 -3.19
N ASN A 108 -14.66 -22.70 -4.16
CA ASN A 108 -13.72 -23.17 -5.20
C ASN A 108 -13.30 -22.04 -6.14
N THR A 109 -14.23 -21.13 -6.49
CA THR A 109 -13.94 -19.96 -7.32
C THR A 109 -13.01 -19.00 -6.60
N ALA A 110 -13.23 -18.75 -5.30
CA ALA A 110 -12.35 -17.92 -4.49
C ALA A 110 -10.90 -18.44 -4.50
N ILE A 111 -10.71 -19.75 -4.36
CA ILE A 111 -9.39 -20.39 -4.48
C ILE A 111 -8.83 -20.26 -5.90
N ALA A 112 -9.63 -20.53 -6.93
CA ALA A 112 -9.19 -20.47 -8.33
C ALA A 112 -8.75 -19.06 -8.77
N VAL A 113 -9.49 -18.02 -8.36
CA VAL A 113 -9.13 -16.62 -8.61
C VAL A 113 -7.84 -16.27 -7.87
N THR A 114 -7.71 -16.69 -6.60
CA THR A 114 -6.48 -16.47 -5.82
C THR A 114 -5.27 -17.15 -6.48
N LYS A 115 -5.42 -18.37 -7.00
CA LYS A 115 -4.38 -19.05 -7.79
C LYS A 115 -3.97 -18.25 -9.02
N ALA A 116 -4.94 -17.71 -9.77
CA ALA A 116 -4.66 -16.91 -10.96
C ALA A 116 -3.86 -15.65 -10.61
N LEU A 117 -4.20 -14.98 -9.51
CA LEU A 117 -3.48 -13.79 -9.03
C LEU A 117 -2.05 -14.10 -8.58
N ILE A 118 -1.83 -15.20 -7.85
CA ILE A 118 -0.48 -15.65 -7.46
C ILE A 118 0.39 -15.90 -8.71
N ARG A 119 -0.17 -16.55 -9.74
CA ARG A 119 0.53 -16.79 -11.01
C ARG A 119 0.83 -15.50 -11.77
N ALA A 120 -0.13 -14.58 -11.83
CA ALA A 120 0.05 -13.28 -12.48
C ALA A 120 1.14 -12.47 -11.79
N ALA A 121 1.13 -12.43 -10.45
CA ALA A 121 2.17 -11.79 -9.66
C ALA A 121 3.57 -12.38 -9.94
N LYS A 122 3.70 -13.71 -9.93
CA LYS A 122 4.96 -14.38 -10.26
C LYS A 122 5.43 -14.06 -11.69
N TRP A 123 4.50 -14.03 -12.64
CA TRP A 123 4.80 -13.67 -14.02
C TRP A 123 5.30 -12.22 -14.11
N LEU A 124 4.70 -11.26 -13.39
CA LEU A 124 5.13 -9.87 -13.34
C LEU A 124 6.52 -9.68 -12.71
N ASP A 125 6.90 -10.52 -11.77
CA ASP A 125 8.23 -10.49 -11.14
C ASP A 125 9.29 -11.33 -11.88
N THR A 126 8.89 -12.09 -12.89
CA THR A 126 9.83 -12.82 -13.75
C THR A 126 10.54 -11.83 -14.68
N PRO A 127 11.88 -11.79 -14.70
CA PRO A 127 12.62 -10.87 -15.56
C PRO A 127 12.22 -10.98 -17.03
N GLY A 128 11.98 -9.84 -17.68
CA GLY A 128 11.62 -9.76 -19.10
C GLY A 128 10.13 -9.66 -19.40
N ASN A 129 9.23 -9.98 -18.45
CA ASN A 129 7.78 -9.96 -18.70
C ASN A 129 7.13 -8.57 -18.53
N ARG A 130 7.73 -7.69 -17.73
CA ARG A 130 7.14 -6.37 -17.43
C ARG A 130 6.92 -5.46 -18.66
N PRO A 131 7.76 -5.46 -19.72
CA PRO A 131 7.45 -4.75 -20.96
C PRO A 131 6.13 -5.19 -21.62
N GLU A 132 5.80 -6.48 -21.59
CA GLU A 132 4.50 -6.97 -22.09
C GLU A 132 3.36 -6.48 -21.20
N ALA A 133 3.54 -6.51 -19.87
CA ALA A 133 2.56 -5.97 -18.92
C ALA A 133 2.28 -4.48 -19.15
N VAL A 134 3.32 -3.70 -19.43
CA VAL A 134 3.21 -2.28 -19.79
C VAL A 134 2.36 -2.11 -21.05
N GLY A 135 2.58 -2.94 -22.07
CA GLY A 135 1.78 -2.95 -23.29
C GLY A 135 0.29 -3.19 -23.02
N ILE A 136 -0.03 -4.20 -22.20
CA ILE A 136 -1.42 -4.51 -21.79
C ILE A 136 -2.04 -3.33 -21.04
N LEU A 137 -1.35 -2.78 -20.04
CA LEU A 137 -1.87 -1.68 -19.22
C LEU A 137 -2.09 -0.38 -20.02
N SER A 138 -1.29 -0.15 -21.07
CA SER A 138 -1.40 1.02 -21.93
C SER A 138 -2.61 1.01 -22.88
N MET A 139 -3.26 -0.14 -23.05
CA MET A 139 -4.44 -0.24 -23.91
C MET A 139 -5.59 0.63 -23.36
N PRO A 140 -6.42 1.25 -24.23
CA PRO A 140 -7.54 2.11 -23.81
C PRO A 140 -8.58 1.41 -22.93
N GLU A 141 -8.71 0.09 -23.03
CA GLU A 141 -9.60 -0.74 -22.22
C GLU A 141 -9.10 -0.91 -20.77
N TYR A 142 -7.84 -0.54 -20.48
CA TYR A 142 -7.21 -0.62 -19.16
C TYR A 142 -6.89 0.77 -18.61
N VAL A 143 -5.60 1.10 -18.40
CA VAL A 143 -5.21 2.41 -17.84
C VAL A 143 -5.26 3.49 -18.92
N GLY A 144 -4.91 3.14 -20.16
CA GLY A 144 -4.94 4.07 -21.31
C GLY A 144 -3.90 5.20 -21.23
N ALA A 145 -2.92 5.10 -20.32
CA ALA A 145 -1.78 6.01 -20.27
C ALA A 145 -0.66 5.57 -21.23
N ASP A 146 0.20 6.51 -21.63
CA ASP A 146 1.31 6.23 -22.53
C ASP A 146 2.24 5.14 -21.96
N SER A 147 2.64 4.18 -22.79
CA SER A 147 3.45 3.04 -22.39
C SER A 147 4.82 3.46 -21.83
N VAL A 148 5.40 4.55 -22.31
CA VAL A 148 6.67 5.08 -21.80
C VAL A 148 6.50 5.59 -20.37
N VAL A 149 5.37 6.21 -20.04
CA VAL A 149 5.07 6.70 -18.69
C VAL A 149 4.83 5.52 -17.74
N ILE A 150 4.10 4.49 -18.17
CA ILE A 150 3.88 3.28 -17.35
C ILE A 150 5.19 2.51 -17.16
N ALA A 151 6.04 2.43 -18.19
CA ALA A 151 7.32 1.73 -18.12
C ALA A 151 8.25 2.29 -17.03
N ASN A 152 8.19 3.61 -16.78
CA ASN A 152 9.02 4.27 -15.78
C ASN A 152 8.80 3.76 -14.35
N SER A 153 7.66 3.15 -14.03
CA SER A 153 7.42 2.55 -12.71
C SER A 153 7.50 1.03 -12.70
N MET A 154 7.33 0.40 -13.87
CA MET A 154 7.30 -1.05 -13.98
C MET A 154 8.70 -1.65 -14.17
N THR A 155 9.65 -0.95 -14.77
CA THR A 155 10.89 -1.59 -15.29
C THR A 155 12.13 -1.45 -14.40
N GLY A 156 11.95 -1.19 -13.10
CA GLY A 156 13.05 -1.24 -12.11
C GLY A 156 13.93 0.01 -12.06
N THR A 157 13.41 1.12 -12.57
CA THR A 157 13.98 2.45 -12.41
C THR A 157 12.90 3.39 -11.93
N PHE A 158 13.27 4.58 -11.47
CA PHE A 158 12.33 5.66 -11.17
C PHE A 158 12.97 6.99 -11.53
N GLU A 159 12.22 7.90 -12.16
CA GLU A 159 12.70 9.22 -12.57
C GLU A 159 12.12 10.28 -11.63
N PHE A 160 12.98 10.98 -10.89
CA PHE A 160 12.56 12.01 -9.92
C PHE A 160 12.42 13.39 -10.59
N GLU A 161 13.32 13.69 -11.52
CA GLU A 161 13.24 14.86 -12.38
C GLU A 161 13.79 14.50 -13.75
N LYS A 162 13.53 15.33 -14.76
CA LYS A 162 13.95 15.05 -16.13
C LYS A 162 15.46 14.82 -16.22
N GLY A 163 15.85 13.58 -16.49
CA GLY A 163 17.26 13.14 -16.55
C GLY A 163 17.82 12.54 -15.25
N ASP A 164 17.16 12.71 -14.11
CA ASP A 164 17.51 12.04 -12.84
C ASP A 164 16.78 10.70 -12.73
N LYS A 165 17.25 9.75 -13.54
CA LYS A 165 16.76 8.38 -13.55
C LYS A 165 17.62 7.50 -12.65
N ARG A 166 17.01 6.95 -11.61
CA ARG A 166 17.69 6.13 -10.60
C ARG A 166 17.25 4.67 -10.69
N THR A 167 18.15 3.76 -10.34
CA THR A 167 17.84 2.33 -10.24
C THR A 167 16.97 2.07 -9.02
N MET A 168 15.84 1.39 -9.22
CA MET A 168 14.88 1.08 -8.16
C MET A 168 14.16 -0.25 -8.48
N PRO A 169 14.87 -1.39 -8.43
CA PRO A 169 14.37 -2.69 -8.90
C PRO A 169 13.15 -3.17 -8.10
N ASP A 170 13.03 -2.71 -6.86
CA ASP A 170 11.99 -3.09 -5.92
C ASP A 170 10.94 -1.97 -5.74
N PHE A 171 10.87 -0.99 -6.66
CA PHE A 171 9.82 0.05 -6.65
C PHE A 171 8.42 -0.58 -6.68
N ASN A 172 8.24 -1.59 -7.54
CA ASN A 172 7.08 -2.48 -7.53
C ASN A 172 7.57 -3.92 -7.32
N VAL A 173 7.06 -4.59 -6.29
CA VAL A 173 7.27 -6.02 -6.04
C VAL A 173 5.93 -6.72 -6.04
N PHE A 174 5.75 -7.71 -6.91
CA PHE A 174 4.47 -8.40 -7.06
C PHE A 174 4.44 -9.77 -6.37
N TYR A 175 5.57 -10.48 -6.31
CA TYR A 175 5.65 -11.87 -5.85
C TYR A 175 6.81 -12.15 -4.90
N ARG A 176 7.98 -11.54 -5.15
CA ARG A 176 9.16 -11.68 -4.27
C ARG A 176 8.83 -11.23 -2.85
N TYR A 177 9.64 -11.70 -1.89
CA TYR A 177 9.50 -11.35 -0.47
C TYR A 177 8.10 -11.67 0.12
N ASN A 178 7.44 -12.69 -0.45
CA ASN A 178 6.08 -13.11 -0.08
C ASN A 178 5.02 -12.00 -0.25
N ALA A 179 5.20 -11.07 -1.19
CA ALA A 179 4.32 -9.91 -1.40
C ALA A 179 2.83 -10.24 -1.58
N THR A 180 2.50 -11.44 -2.09
CA THR A 180 1.10 -11.86 -2.27
C THR A 180 0.46 -12.47 -1.01
N TYR A 181 1.24 -12.84 0.01
CA TYR A 181 0.72 -13.48 1.21
C TYR A 181 0.07 -12.43 2.13
N PRO A 182 -1.18 -12.61 2.55
CA PRO A 182 -1.87 -11.64 3.39
C PRO A 182 -1.44 -11.76 4.85
N PHE A 183 -0.30 -11.18 5.21
CA PHE A 183 0.18 -11.16 6.61
C PHE A 183 -0.76 -10.34 7.49
N TYR A 184 -1.12 -10.87 8.66
CA TYR A 184 -1.92 -10.16 9.65
C TYR A 184 -1.24 -8.89 10.16
N SER A 185 0.10 -8.91 10.27
CA SER A 185 0.88 -7.71 10.63
C SER A 185 0.56 -6.55 9.67
N ASP A 186 0.53 -6.80 8.36
CA ASP A 186 0.28 -5.74 7.37
C ASP A 186 -1.08 -5.06 7.59
N GLY A 187 -2.11 -5.84 7.86
CA GLY A 187 -3.43 -5.32 8.17
C GLY A 187 -3.52 -4.60 9.52
N ILE A 188 -2.80 -5.09 10.53
CA ILE A 188 -2.71 -4.44 11.84
C ILE A 188 -2.08 -3.06 11.70
N TRP A 189 -1.05 -2.89 10.87
CA TRP A 189 -0.49 -1.57 10.60
C TRP A 189 -1.56 -0.59 10.13
N PHE A 190 -2.40 -0.98 9.16
CA PHE A 190 -3.50 -0.11 8.72
C PHE A 190 -4.47 0.22 9.86
N LEU A 191 -4.91 -0.77 10.65
CA LEU A 191 -5.78 -0.52 11.81
C LEU A 191 -5.14 0.49 12.79
N THR A 192 -3.85 0.37 13.07
CA THR A 192 -3.14 1.35 13.93
C THR A 192 -3.11 2.74 13.29
N GLN A 193 -2.96 2.86 11.97
CA GLN A 193 -3.02 4.17 11.30
C GLN A 193 -4.44 4.75 11.30
N MET A 194 -5.47 3.92 11.12
CA MET A 194 -6.88 4.37 11.23
C MET A 194 -7.18 4.90 12.63
N ARG A 195 -6.63 4.25 13.67
CA ARG A 195 -6.72 4.69 15.05
C ARG A 195 -5.93 5.98 15.28
N ARG A 196 -4.65 6.00 14.88
CA ARG A 196 -3.71 7.12 15.05
C ARG A 196 -4.28 8.43 14.51
N TRP A 197 -4.99 8.38 13.39
CA TRP A 197 -5.56 9.58 12.76
C TRP A 197 -7.04 9.82 13.09
N GLY A 198 -7.70 8.91 13.81
CA GLY A 198 -9.05 9.12 14.35
C GLY A 198 -10.20 8.62 13.49
N GLN A 199 -9.94 7.90 12.39
CA GLN A 199 -11.01 7.17 11.68
C GLN A 199 -11.61 6.07 12.56
N ILE A 200 -10.81 5.53 13.49
CA ILE A 200 -11.29 4.75 14.63
C ILE A 200 -11.18 5.68 15.84
N PRO A 201 -12.29 6.28 16.31
CA PRO A 201 -12.22 7.35 17.30
C PRO A 201 -11.91 6.84 18.71
N GLU A 202 -12.38 5.63 19.03
CA GLU A 202 -12.24 5.03 20.35
C GLU A 202 -10.91 4.28 20.50
N SER A 203 -10.34 4.34 21.71
CA SER A 203 -9.20 3.49 22.09
C SER A 203 -9.56 2.01 21.97
N LYS A 204 -8.62 1.18 21.50
CA LYS A 204 -8.83 -0.27 21.34
C LYS A 204 -7.78 -1.08 22.10
N PRO A 205 -8.16 -2.16 22.79
CA PRO A 205 -7.19 -3.05 23.44
C PRO A 205 -6.40 -3.85 22.38
N ALA A 206 -5.23 -4.36 22.76
CA ALA A 206 -4.35 -5.10 21.84
C ALA A 206 -5.08 -6.25 21.09
N ASP A 207 -5.88 -7.04 21.80
CA ASP A 207 -6.60 -8.19 21.23
C ASP A 207 -7.60 -7.80 20.13
N TRP A 208 -8.13 -6.57 20.16
CA TRP A 208 -9.04 -6.08 19.12
C TRP A 208 -8.35 -6.01 17.76
N TYR A 209 -7.08 -5.57 17.70
CA TYR A 209 -6.32 -5.52 16.46
C TYR A 209 -6.13 -6.91 15.86
N HIS A 210 -5.74 -7.88 16.69
CA HIS A 210 -5.45 -9.24 16.27
C HIS A 210 -6.72 -10.01 15.85
N SER A 211 -7.81 -9.87 16.60
CA SER A 211 -9.08 -10.51 16.28
C SER A 211 -9.69 -9.92 15.01
N THR A 212 -9.76 -8.59 14.93
CA THR A 212 -10.32 -7.88 13.77
C THR A 212 -9.60 -8.25 12.49
N ILE A 213 -8.25 -8.28 12.50
CA ILE A 213 -7.54 -8.61 11.25
C ILE A 213 -7.71 -10.06 10.83
N LYS A 214 -7.82 -11.00 11.78
CA LYS A 214 -8.05 -12.42 11.50
C LYS A 214 -9.41 -12.68 10.86
N ASP A 215 -10.41 -11.84 11.16
CA ASP A 215 -11.73 -11.92 10.55
C ASP A 215 -11.74 -11.40 9.09
N ILE A 216 -10.78 -10.56 8.72
CA ILE A 216 -10.70 -9.89 7.41
C ILE A 216 -9.71 -10.59 6.47
N TYR A 217 -8.49 -10.85 6.94
CA TYR A 217 -7.42 -11.42 6.12
C TYR A 217 -7.55 -12.95 6.06
N ARG A 218 -7.39 -13.50 4.84
CA ARG A 218 -7.66 -14.91 4.55
C ARG A 218 -6.43 -15.67 4.04
N PRO A 219 -5.37 -15.81 4.86
CA PRO A 219 -4.21 -16.62 4.50
C PRO A 219 -4.56 -18.10 4.29
N ASP A 220 -5.67 -18.58 4.83
CA ASP A 220 -6.18 -19.94 4.59
C ASP A 220 -6.61 -20.15 3.13
N ILE A 221 -7.23 -19.16 2.49
CA ILE A 221 -7.58 -19.23 1.06
C ILE A 221 -6.32 -19.17 0.21
N TRP A 222 -5.41 -18.23 0.54
CA TRP A 222 -4.13 -18.11 -0.14
C TRP A 222 -3.30 -19.40 -0.04
N GLY A 223 -3.24 -20.00 1.15
CA GLY A 223 -2.48 -21.23 1.41
C GLY A 223 -3.01 -22.42 0.59
N LYS A 224 -4.33 -22.59 0.50
CA LYS A 224 -4.95 -23.60 -0.37
C LYS A 224 -4.62 -23.36 -1.84
N ALA A 225 -4.70 -22.12 -2.29
CA ALA A 225 -4.35 -21.75 -3.66
C ALA A 225 -2.87 -22.05 -3.97
N ALA A 226 -1.96 -21.64 -3.09
CA ALA A 226 -0.54 -21.85 -3.24
C ALA A 226 -0.16 -23.34 -3.23
N ALA A 227 -0.74 -24.14 -2.32
CA ALA A 227 -0.52 -25.58 -2.27
C ALA A 227 -0.90 -26.27 -3.60
N LEU A 228 -2.06 -25.93 -4.18
CA LEU A 228 -2.46 -26.45 -5.50
C LEU A 228 -1.48 -26.03 -6.61
N LEU A 229 -0.92 -24.81 -6.55
CA LEU A 229 0.09 -24.36 -7.51
C LEU A 229 1.42 -25.10 -7.36
N VAL A 230 1.77 -25.54 -6.15
CA VAL A 230 2.93 -26.40 -5.90
C VAL A 230 2.71 -27.78 -6.51
N GLU A 231 1.56 -28.39 -6.25
CA GLU A 231 1.18 -29.69 -6.83
C GLU A 231 1.19 -29.67 -8.37
N GLU A 232 0.77 -28.55 -8.97
CA GLU A 232 0.80 -28.32 -10.42
C GLU A 232 2.18 -27.93 -10.98
N GLY A 233 3.20 -27.81 -10.13
CA GLY A 233 4.56 -27.40 -10.52
C GLY A 233 4.66 -25.95 -11.04
N LYS A 234 3.71 -25.08 -10.68
CA LYS A 234 3.69 -23.66 -11.10
C LYS A 234 4.51 -22.76 -10.19
N ILE A 235 4.61 -23.12 -8.91
CA ILE A 235 5.49 -22.47 -7.93
C ILE A 235 6.26 -23.54 -7.13
N PRO A 236 7.50 -23.28 -6.70
CA PRO A 236 8.21 -24.16 -5.78
C PRO A 236 7.56 -24.11 -4.39
N ALA A 237 7.66 -25.22 -3.64
CA ALA A 237 7.15 -25.30 -2.28
C ALA A 237 7.77 -24.26 -1.34
N ALA A 238 9.04 -23.90 -1.56
CA ALA A 238 9.76 -22.89 -0.79
C ALA A 238 9.21 -21.46 -0.94
N ASP A 239 8.35 -21.19 -1.94
CA ASP A 239 7.71 -19.88 -2.08
C ASP A 239 6.50 -19.72 -1.14
N ILE A 240 6.04 -20.79 -0.49
CA ILE A 240 5.03 -20.74 0.58
C ILE A 240 5.75 -20.38 1.90
N PRO A 241 5.45 -19.23 2.52
CA PRO A 241 6.15 -18.82 3.73
C PRO A 241 5.81 -19.73 4.93
N GLU A 242 6.82 -20.13 5.68
CA GLU A 242 6.65 -20.69 7.02
C GLU A 242 6.44 -19.53 8.01
N THR A 243 5.20 -19.30 8.43
CA THR A 243 4.83 -18.15 9.25
C THR A 243 3.62 -18.45 10.14
N ASP A 244 3.54 -17.76 11.28
CA ASP A 244 2.34 -17.67 12.12
C ASP A 244 1.34 -16.62 11.61
N GLY A 245 1.59 -16.05 10.43
CA GLY A 245 0.82 -14.98 9.82
C GLY A 245 1.37 -13.58 10.13
N TYR A 246 2.48 -13.45 10.87
CA TYR A 246 3.12 -12.16 11.17
C TYR A 246 4.49 -12.08 10.53
N LYS A 247 4.81 -10.90 9.97
CA LYS A 247 6.19 -10.58 9.58
C LYS A 247 7.05 -10.33 10.84
N PRO A 248 8.37 -10.55 10.76
CA PRO A 248 9.30 -10.09 11.79
C PRO A 248 9.20 -8.57 12.00
N ALA A 249 9.58 -8.10 13.19
CA ALA A 249 9.72 -6.68 13.44
C ALA A 249 10.72 -6.03 12.48
N THR A 250 10.46 -4.77 12.10
CA THR A 250 11.29 -4.00 11.17
C THR A 250 11.50 -2.58 11.66
N THR A 251 12.60 -1.96 11.26
CA THR A 251 12.91 -0.53 11.44
C THR A 251 13.08 0.17 10.09
N ASP A 252 12.56 -0.42 9.00
CA ASP A 252 12.77 0.08 7.63
C ASP A 252 11.86 1.26 7.25
N PHE A 253 11.27 1.95 8.24
CA PHE A 253 10.57 3.21 8.02
C PHE A 253 11.56 4.36 7.85
N ILE A 254 11.14 5.41 7.14
CA ILE A 254 11.98 6.58 6.82
C ILE A 254 12.60 7.29 8.03
N ASP A 255 11.98 7.17 9.20
CA ASP A 255 12.44 7.75 10.47
C ASP A 255 13.08 6.72 11.42
N GLY A 256 13.25 5.47 10.97
CA GLY A 256 13.80 4.37 11.75
C GLY A 256 12.85 3.84 12.84
N GLN A 257 11.58 4.23 12.85
CA GLN A 257 10.62 3.76 13.83
C GLN A 257 10.44 2.24 13.73
N SER A 258 10.59 1.55 14.86
CA SER A 258 10.36 0.11 14.95
C SER A 258 8.88 -0.20 14.85
N TYR A 259 8.53 -1.19 14.03
CA TYR A 259 7.20 -1.76 13.90
C TYR A 259 7.23 -3.26 14.12
N ASP A 260 6.45 -3.74 15.08
CA ASP A 260 6.13 -5.15 15.26
C ASP A 260 4.61 -5.31 15.24
N GLY A 261 4.09 -6.09 14.28
CA GLY A 261 2.66 -6.37 14.18
C GLY A 261 2.09 -7.16 15.37
N LYS A 262 2.95 -7.72 16.23
CA LYS A 262 2.58 -8.37 17.49
C LYS A 262 2.41 -7.40 18.66
N ASP A 263 2.90 -6.16 18.53
CA ASP A 263 2.77 -5.11 19.53
C ASP A 263 2.15 -3.82 18.93
N PRO A 264 0.85 -3.86 18.56
CA PRO A 264 0.17 -2.70 18.00
C PRO A 264 0.12 -1.51 18.95
N LEU A 265 0.03 -1.77 20.27
CA LEU A 265 -0.04 -0.70 21.29
C LEU A 265 1.31 -0.01 21.46
N GLY A 266 2.41 -0.76 21.55
CA GLY A 266 3.75 -0.18 21.60
C GLY A 266 4.05 0.67 20.37
N TYR A 267 3.63 0.20 19.19
CA TYR A 267 3.80 0.96 17.95
C TYR A 267 2.99 2.25 17.91
N ILE A 268 1.67 2.22 18.12
CA ILE A 268 0.87 3.45 18.06
C ILE A 268 1.30 4.45 19.16
N ASN A 269 1.72 3.95 20.32
CA ASN A 269 2.14 4.78 21.44
C ASN A 269 3.54 5.37 21.29
N SER A 270 4.38 4.88 20.37
CA SER A 270 5.73 5.43 20.15
C SER A 270 5.74 6.81 19.47
N PHE A 271 4.71 7.14 18.69
CA PHE A 271 4.72 8.37 17.87
C PHE A 271 4.56 9.66 18.66
N LYS A 272 5.14 10.77 18.22
CA LYS A 272 4.89 12.08 18.86
C LYS A 272 3.56 12.71 18.43
N ILE A 273 3.21 12.55 17.15
CA ILE A 273 1.99 13.09 16.53
C ILE A 273 1.06 11.94 16.22
N GLY A 274 -0.16 11.97 16.76
CA GLY A 274 -1.13 10.89 16.60
C GLY A 274 -1.93 10.65 17.87
N ASN A 275 -3.15 10.14 17.72
CA ASN A 275 -3.89 9.53 18.81
C ASN A 275 -3.14 8.33 19.39
N LYS A 276 -3.43 8.03 20.65
CA LYS A 276 -2.84 6.95 21.44
C LYS A 276 -3.90 5.93 21.82
N ASP A 277 -3.45 4.72 22.10
CA ASP A 277 -4.27 3.72 22.76
C ASP A 277 -3.77 3.50 24.18
N GLU A 278 -4.69 3.49 25.12
CA GLU A 278 -4.36 3.16 26.50
C GLU A 278 -4.04 1.67 26.60
N SER A 279 -2.97 1.33 27.34
CA SER A 279 -2.74 -0.04 27.80
C SER A 279 -3.78 -0.36 28.87
N LEU A 280 -4.96 -0.81 28.45
CA LEU A 280 -6.01 -1.31 29.35
C LEU A 280 -5.61 -2.65 29.96
#